data_AF-A0A961DW19-F1
#
_entry.id   AF-A0A961DW19-F1
#
_cell.length_a   1.000
_cell.length_b   1.000
_cell.length_c   1.000
_cell.angle_alpha   90.00
_cell.angle_beta   90.00
_cell.angle_gamma   90.00
#
_symmetry.space_group_name_H-M   'P 1'
#
loop_
_entity.id
_entity.type
_entity.pdbx_description
1 polymer ?
#
loop_
_entity_poly.entity_id
_entity_poly.type
_entity_poly.pdbx_seq_one_letter_code
_entity_poly.pdbx_strand_id
1 'polypeptide(L)' 'MHSITLSQFKDDDDEVITTAATDPPAMSVSVRTTGEIVDVDAQPERLKSLGADGLGELFTACAQSAFAHRYDPLQDDR' A
#
# COMPACT_ATOMS: atom_id res chain seq x y z
N MET A 1 -5.91 11.29 -11.67
CA MET A 1 -6.27 10.90 -10.29
C MET A 1 -5.74 9.49 -10.13
N HIS A 2 -4.75 9.27 -9.26
CA HIS A 2 -4.29 7.91 -8.94
C HIS A 2 -5.37 7.28 -8.05
N SER A 3 -5.96 6.17 -8.47
CA SER A 3 -6.77 5.36 -7.55
C SER A 3 -5.85 4.53 -6.68
N ILE A 4 -6.29 4.21 -5.46
CA ILE A 4 -5.60 3.26 -4.58
C ILE A 4 -6.31 1.92 -4.72
N THR A 5 -5.54 0.90 -5.07
CA THR A 5 -5.99 -0.49 -5.13
C THR A 5 -5.45 -1.21 -3.91
N LEU A 6 -6.27 -2.07 -3.31
CA LEU A 6 -5.92 -2.89 -2.17
C LEU A 6 -5.74 -4.34 -2.62
N SER A 7 -4.72 -5.00 -2.09
CA SER A 7 -4.55 -6.44 -2.18
C SER A 7 -4.12 -6.99 -0.83
N GLN A 8 -4.38 -8.28 -0.62
CA GLN A 8 -3.96 -8.99 0.58
C GLN A 8 -3.31 -10.30 0.20
N PHE A 9 -2.28 -10.67 0.94
CA PHE A 9 -1.66 -11.99 0.84
C PHE A 9 -1.23 -12.46 2.22
N LYS A 10 -1.02 -13.77 2.34
CA LYS A 10 -0.34 -14.34 3.50
C LYS A 10 1.14 -14.51 3.22
N ASP A 11 1.98 -14.12 4.15
CA ASP A 11 3.40 -14.46 4.10
C ASP A 11 3.64 -15.91 4.58
N ASP A 12 4.91 -16.28 4.66
CA ASP A 12 5.39 -17.60 5.08
C ASP A 12 5.14 -17.91 6.57
N ASP A 13 4.85 -16.90 7.39
CA ASP A 13 4.51 -17.01 8.81
C ASP A 13 2.98 -16.98 9.06
N ASP A 14 2.16 -17.15 8.01
CA ASP A 14 0.69 -17.06 8.04
C ASP A 14 0.16 -15.65 8.42
N GLU A 15 1.02 -14.62 8.39
CA GLU A 15 0.60 -13.24 8.67
C GLU A 15 -0.08 -12.63 7.44
N VAL A 16 -1.21 -11.95 7.66
CA VAL A 16 -1.89 -11.22 6.59
C VAL A 16 -1.20 -9.87 6.38
N ILE A 17 -0.71 -9.68 5.16
CA ILE A 17 -0.15 -8.43 4.67
C ILE A 17 -1.18 -7.77 3.77
N THR A 18 -1.53 -6.52 4.07
CA THR A 18 -2.39 -5.69 3.23
C THR A 18 -1.56 -4.65 2.52
N THR A 19 -1.64 -4.61 1.19
CA THR A 19 -0.90 -3.68 0.34
C THR A 19 -1.85 -2.69 -0.29
N ALA A 20 -1.58 -1.40 -0.11
CA ALA A 20 -2.20 -0.33 -0.87
C ALA A 20 -1.23 0.12 -1.97
N ALA A 21 -1.67 0.13 -3.21
CA ALA A 21 -0.86 0.55 -4.36
C ALA A 21 -1.59 1.57 -5.22
N THR A 22 -0.85 2.49 -5.83
CA THR A 22 -1.41 3.41 -6.81
C THR A 22 -1.72 2.69 -8.13
N ASP A 23 -2.77 3.13 -8.83
CA ASP A 23 -3.04 2.77 -10.22
C ASP A 23 -3.05 4.05 -11.09
N PRO A 24 -2.12 4.21 -12.04
CA PRO A 24 -1.06 3.27 -12.42
C PRO A 24 -0.02 3.03 -11.31
N PRO A 25 0.65 1.85 -11.29
CA PRO A 25 1.69 1.52 -10.32
C PRO A 25 2.81 2.57 -10.32
N ALA A 26 3.05 3.14 -9.15
CA ALA A 26 4.11 4.11 -8.90
C ALA A 26 4.55 4.09 -7.43
N MET A 27 3.65 3.79 -6.50
CA MET A 27 3.96 3.57 -5.08
C MET A 27 3.08 2.46 -4.52
N SER A 28 3.63 1.66 -3.60
CA SER A 28 2.87 0.76 -2.75
C SER A 28 3.36 0.81 -1.30
N VAL A 29 2.45 0.54 -0.37
CA VAL A 29 2.74 0.42 1.06
C VAL A 29 2.06 -0.85 1.58
N SER A 30 2.84 -1.71 2.22
CA SER A 30 2.39 -3.00 2.76
C SER A 30 2.41 -2.98 4.28
N VAL A 31 1.32 -3.42 4.90
CA VAL A 31 1.08 -3.32 6.34
C VAL A 31 0.62 -4.66 6.90
N ARG A 32 1.20 -5.08 8.03
CA ARG A 32 0.76 -6.24 8.82
C ARG A 32 -0.56 -5.96 9.51
N THR A 33 -1.25 -7.00 9.97
CA THR A 33 -2.42 -6.88 10.86
C THR A 33 -2.14 -6.08 12.15
N THR A 34 -0.89 -6.05 12.61
CA THR A 34 -0.43 -5.25 13.74
C THR A 34 -0.46 -3.74 13.46
N GLY A 35 -0.44 -3.35 12.18
CA GLY A 35 -0.28 -1.97 11.73
C GLY A 35 1.17 -1.59 11.41
N GLU A 36 2.11 -2.51 11.58
CA GLU A 36 3.51 -2.31 11.18
C GLU A 36 3.64 -2.25 9.65
N ILE A 37 4.33 -1.22 9.15
CA ILE A 37 4.70 -1.13 7.73
C ILE A 37 5.90 -2.07 7.52
N VAL A 38 5.71 -3.05 6.65
CA VAL A 38 6.75 -4.06 6.35
C VAL A 38 7.49 -3.79 5.05
N ASP A 39 6.84 -3.11 4.11
CA ASP A 39 7.42 -2.81 2.80
C ASP A 39 6.84 -1.54 2.21
N VAL A 40 7.69 -0.83 1.46
CA VAL A 40 7.35 0.38 0.71
C VAL A 40 8.11 0.35 -0.61
N ASP A 41 7.39 0.17 -1.71
CA ASP A 41 7.95 0.27 -3.06
C ASP A 41 7.57 1.62 -3.68
N ALA A 42 8.51 2.20 -4.42
CA ALA A 42 8.33 3.47 -5.09
C ALA A 42 9.12 3.51 -6.40
N GLN A 43 8.51 4.06 -7.45
CA GLN A 43 9.10 4.25 -8.78
C GLN A 43 9.50 5.72 -8.95
N PRO A 44 10.76 6.12 -8.64
CA PRO A 44 11.13 7.52 -8.52
C PRO A 44 10.91 8.31 -9.81
N GLU A 45 11.15 7.68 -10.97
CA GLU A 45 10.90 8.26 -12.29
C GLU A 45 9.44 8.66 -12.53
N ARG A 46 8.48 8.01 -11.87
CA ARG A 46 7.05 8.34 -11.95
C ARG A 46 6.60 9.33 -10.89
N LEU A 47 7.36 9.46 -9.80
CA LEU A 47 7.00 10.27 -8.63
C LEU A 47 7.74 11.61 -8.56
N LYS A 48 8.82 11.80 -9.33
CA LYS A 48 9.66 13.02 -9.33
C LYS A 48 8.86 14.31 -9.47
N SER A 49 7.79 14.32 -10.26
CA SER A 49 6.98 15.51 -10.50
C SER A 49 6.12 15.94 -9.30
N LEU A 50 5.93 15.07 -8.30
CA LEU A 50 5.12 15.36 -7.11
C LEU A 50 5.83 16.27 -6.09
N GLY A 51 7.16 16.32 -6.14
CA GLY A 51 7.95 16.98 -5.10
C GLY A 51 7.81 16.29 -3.73
N ALA A 52 8.40 16.88 -2.69
CA ALA A 52 8.40 16.29 -1.35
C ALA A 52 6.99 16.21 -0.74
N ASP A 53 6.20 17.28 -0.88
CA ASP A 53 4.86 17.36 -0.30
C ASP A 53 3.91 16.35 -0.94
N GLY A 54 3.86 16.32 -2.28
CA GLY A 54 3.00 15.37 -3.00
C GLY A 54 3.43 13.91 -2.80
N LEU A 55 4.73 13.65 -2.66
CA LEU A 55 5.22 12.31 -2.29
C LEU A 55 4.76 11.92 -0.88
N GLY A 56 4.85 12.85 0.08
CA GLY A 56 4.42 12.64 1.46
C GLY A 56 2.91 12.39 1.57
N GLU A 57 2.09 13.14 0.83
CA GLU A 57 0.65 12.93 0.74
C GLU A 57 0.31 11.56 0.16
N LEU A 58 0.96 11.18 -0.95
CA LEU A 58 0.70 9.90 -1.61
C LEU A 58 1.08 8.71 -0.72
N PHE A 59 2.25 8.79 -0.07
CA PHE A 59 2.68 7.80 0.90
C PHE A 59 1.69 7.67 2.05
N THR A 60 1.28 8.81 2.62
CA THR A 60 0.33 8.83 3.74
C THR A 60 -1.01 8.23 3.34
N ALA A 61 -1.50 8.54 2.14
CA ALA A 61 -2.75 7.99 1.62
C ALA A 61 -2.67 6.45 1.46
N CYS A 62 -1.60 5.94 0.83
CA CYS A 62 -1.40 4.50 0.71
C CYS A 62 -1.27 3.82 2.09
N ALA A 63 -0.47 4.37 2.99
CA ALA A 63 -0.28 3.82 4.33
C ALA A 63 -1.59 3.78 5.13
N GLN A 64 -2.38 4.86 5.08
CA GLN A 64 -3.68 4.92 5.74
C GLN A 64 -4.68 3.92 5.15
N SER A 65 -4.71 3.76 3.83
CA SER A 65 -5.55 2.76 3.17
C SER A 65 -5.16 1.34 3.58
N ALA A 66 -3.87 0.97 3.49
CA ALA A 66 -3.42 -0.35 3.91
C ALA A 66 -3.73 -0.62 5.40
N PHE A 67 -3.47 0.37 6.26
CA PHE A 67 -3.74 0.25 7.68
C PHE A 67 -5.23 0.09 7.98
N ALA A 68 -6.11 0.88 7.36
CA ALA A 68 -7.55 0.85 7.61
C ALA A 68 -8.18 -0.50 7.22
N HIS A 69 -7.66 -1.14 6.17
CA HIS A 69 -8.18 -2.38 5.61
C HIS A 69 -7.47 -3.65 6.09
N ARG A 70 -6.52 -3.54 7.03
CA ARG A 70 -5.71 -4.69 7.51
C ARG A 70 -6.47 -5.81 8.21
N TYR A 71 -7.73 -5.57 8.57
CA TYR A 71 -8.63 -6.56 9.17
C TYR A 71 -9.79 -6.96 8.26
N ASP A 72 -9.80 -6.46 7.02
CA ASP A 72 -10.77 -6.92 6.04
C ASP A 72 -10.57 -8.43 5.83
N PRO A 73 -11.66 -9.19 5.59
CA PRO A 73 -11.53 -10.60 5.24
C PRO A 73 -10.59 -10.75 4.04
N LEU A 74 -9.71 -11.76 4.11
CA LEU A 74 -8.85 -12.15 3.00
C LEU A 74 -9.67 -12.17 1.72
N GLN A 75 -9.32 -11.29 0.80
CA GLN A 75 -9.91 -11.25 -0.52
C GLN A 75 -9.36 -12.46 -1.28
N ASP A 76 -9.94 -13.63 -1.04
CA ASP A 76 -9.68 -14.84 -1.81
C ASP A 76 -9.94 -14.50 -3.28
N ASP A 77 -8.92 -14.67 -4.13
CA ASP A 77 -9.00 -14.45 -5.58
C ASP A 77 -10.21 -15.21 -6.14
N ARG A 78 -11.27 -14.46 -6.48
CA ARG A 78 -12.34 -14.95 -7.36
C ARG A 78 -11.91 -14.85 -8.81
#